data_AF-D6U486-F1
#
_entry.id   AF-D6U486-F1
#
_cell.length_a   1.000
_cell.length_b   1.000
_cell.length_c   1.000
_cell.angle_alpha   90.00
_cell.angle_beta   90.00
_cell.angle_gamma   90.00
#
_symmetry.space_group_name_H-M   'P 1'
#
loop_
_entity.id
_entity.type
_entity.pdbx_description
1 polymer ?
#
loop_
_entity_poly.entity_id
_entity_poly.type
_entity_poly.pdbx_seq_one_letter_code
_entity_poly.pdbx_strand_id
1 'polypeptide(L)'
;MIQHLTRKVCLFALSLALLLTSGQTLSVSAHTHNQSSKLPIQLNAKASLSHDPRGMAYLTARSNGLHVIVSLNGLAPNSVHPAHIHSGTCEQSQENTILYSLPNITADKHGLAYLDTTISGFSIPTTALALNVHNGPTLGSATQKVTITCGDIKFAKTRADVTMGPTNDPNEAVSGSATLALKDRVLTVTLSLQGLAPGSTHAAHIHSGSCYRSGPVVHPFPVVTASAQGTAQVTASFNNVDTIPAYGWYIHVHDSADISTQTGYNPISCGNIVRG
;
A
#
# COMPACT_ATOMS: atom_id res chain seq x y z
N MET A 1 46.81 -30.06 84.99
CA MET A 1 46.71 -28.70 85.56
C MET A 1 45.52 -28.01 84.88
N ILE A 2 44.42 -27.76 85.60
CA ILE A 2 43.32 -26.78 85.34
C ILE A 2 42.68 -26.86 83.91
N GLN A 3 41.48 -27.45 83.71
CA GLN A 3 40.13 -26.84 83.86
C GLN A 3 39.93 -25.55 83.01
N HIS A 4 38.80 -25.22 82.36
CA HIS A 4 37.46 -25.78 82.18
C HIS A 4 36.85 -25.15 80.87
N LEU A 5 35.60 -25.33 80.39
CA LEU A 5 34.35 -25.78 81.03
C LEU A 5 33.46 -26.68 80.11
N THR A 6 32.31 -26.20 79.59
CA THR A 6 31.18 -27.02 79.09
C THR A 6 30.20 -26.30 78.13
N ARG A 7 29.59 -27.05 77.19
CA ARG A 7 28.12 -27.18 76.94
C ARG A 7 27.92 -28.30 75.88
N LYS A 8 27.18 -29.41 76.09
CA LYS A 8 25.72 -29.62 76.35
C LYS A 8 24.85 -28.96 75.24
N VAL A 9 23.87 -29.62 74.58
CA VAL A 9 23.19 -30.92 74.86
C VAL A 9 22.33 -31.41 73.64
N CYS A 10 21.98 -32.72 73.61
CA CYS A 10 20.94 -33.45 72.81
C CYS A 10 20.89 -33.35 71.26
N LEU A 11 20.60 -34.38 70.45
CA LEU A 11 19.70 -35.59 70.44
C LEU A 11 18.34 -35.39 69.74
N PHE A 12 17.98 -36.37 68.89
CA PHE A 12 16.74 -36.57 68.10
C PHE A 12 16.46 -35.58 66.94
N ALA A 13 15.64 -35.90 65.92
CA ALA A 13 15.45 -37.14 65.13
C ALA A 13 14.44 -36.87 63.99
N LEU A 14 14.67 -37.47 62.81
CA LEU A 14 13.70 -37.84 61.75
C LEU A 14 12.72 -36.81 61.12
N SER A 15 12.26 -37.18 59.93
CA SER A 15 11.17 -36.60 59.12
C SER A 15 11.33 -35.16 58.60
N LEU A 16 11.75 -35.06 57.34
CA LEU A 16 11.41 -33.93 56.47
C LEU A 16 10.58 -34.45 55.29
N ALA A 17 9.37 -33.92 55.13
CA ALA A 17 8.40 -34.40 54.14
C ALA A 17 8.78 -33.94 52.73
N LEU A 18 8.61 -34.84 51.76
CA LEU A 18 8.83 -34.55 50.34
C LEU A 18 7.58 -33.86 49.75
N LEU A 19 7.55 -32.52 49.72
CA LEU A 19 6.54 -31.79 48.95
C LEU A 19 6.91 -31.74 47.47
N LEU A 20 6.18 -32.50 46.66
CA LEU A 20 6.18 -32.39 45.21
C LEU A 20 5.40 -31.12 44.79
N THR A 21 6.11 -30.03 44.52
CA THR A 21 5.52 -28.86 43.85
C THR A 21 5.65 -29.01 42.33
N SER A 22 4.52 -29.25 41.66
CA SER A 22 4.44 -29.32 40.21
C SER A 22 4.60 -27.94 39.57
N GLY A 23 5.82 -27.62 39.15
CA GLY A 23 6.11 -26.42 38.36
C GLY A 23 5.44 -26.51 36.98
N GLN A 24 4.24 -25.96 36.83
CA GLN A 24 3.61 -25.79 35.53
C GLN A 24 4.31 -24.69 34.74
N THR A 25 5.05 -25.07 33.70
CA THR A 25 5.63 -24.13 32.75
C THR A 25 4.52 -23.56 31.86
N LEU A 26 4.15 -22.29 32.10
CA LEU A 26 3.30 -21.52 31.21
C LEU A 26 4.05 -21.23 29.91
N SER A 27 4.00 -22.18 28.98
CA SER A 27 4.50 -22.01 27.62
C SER A 27 3.60 -21.03 26.86
N VAL A 28 3.98 -19.75 26.88
CA VAL A 28 3.38 -18.73 26.00
C VAL A 28 3.69 -19.13 24.56
N SER A 29 2.71 -19.76 23.90
CA SER A 29 2.81 -20.12 22.49
C SER A 29 2.69 -18.85 21.65
N ALA A 30 3.85 -18.23 21.37
CA ALA A 30 3.94 -17.08 20.49
C ALA A 30 3.39 -17.47 19.11
N HIS A 31 2.16 -17.02 18.82
CA HIS A 31 1.57 -17.11 17.49
C HIS A 31 2.35 -16.18 16.55
N THR A 32 3.44 -16.71 15.99
CA THR A 32 4.13 -16.10 14.87
C THR A 32 3.20 -16.14 13.67
N HIS A 33 2.43 -15.07 13.49
CA HIS A 33 1.55 -14.91 12.34
C HIS A 33 2.40 -14.66 11.10
N ASN A 34 3.04 -15.73 10.58
CA ASN A 34 3.83 -15.71 9.37
C ASN A 34 2.90 -15.63 8.15
N GLN A 35 2.21 -14.50 8.05
CA GLN A 35 1.48 -14.10 6.85
C GLN A 35 2.51 -13.74 5.78
N SER A 36 3.06 -14.78 5.14
CA SER A 36 3.58 -14.64 3.78
C SER A 36 2.41 -14.12 2.95
N SER A 37 2.43 -12.82 2.66
CA SER A 37 1.35 -12.11 2.00
C SER A 37 1.23 -12.64 0.58
N LYS A 38 0.32 -13.60 0.40
CA LYS A 38 0.01 -14.22 -0.89
C LYS A 38 -0.22 -13.09 -1.89
N LEU A 39 0.66 -12.99 -2.90
CA LEU A 39 0.66 -11.88 -3.83
C LEU A 39 -0.75 -11.69 -4.40
N PRO A 40 -1.27 -10.45 -4.44
CA PRO A 40 -2.49 -10.17 -5.19
C PRO A 40 -2.29 -10.60 -6.65
N ILE A 41 -3.38 -10.99 -7.31
CA ILE A 41 -3.38 -11.57 -8.67
C ILE A 41 -2.56 -10.70 -9.64
N GLN A 42 -2.63 -9.37 -9.48
CA GLN A 42 -1.68 -8.44 -10.04
C GLN A 42 -1.51 -7.22 -9.11
N LEU A 43 -0.27 -6.73 -8.90
CA LEU A 43 0.00 -5.44 -8.27
C LEU A 43 1.00 -4.64 -9.12
N ASN A 44 0.55 -3.49 -9.61
CA ASN A 44 1.36 -2.58 -10.41
C ASN A 44 2.12 -1.59 -9.51
N ALA A 45 3.28 -1.13 -9.95
CA ALA A 45 4.07 -0.10 -9.31
C ALA A 45 4.86 0.70 -10.36
N LYS A 46 5.35 1.88 -9.96
CA LYS A 46 6.24 2.68 -10.81
C LYS A 46 7.36 3.33 -10.00
N ALA A 47 8.48 3.60 -10.65
CA ALA A 47 9.57 4.42 -10.16
C ALA A 47 9.95 5.47 -11.23
N SER A 48 10.16 6.72 -10.81
CA SER A 48 10.67 7.80 -11.67
C SER A 48 12.17 7.92 -11.44
N LEU A 49 12.96 7.69 -12.49
CA LEU A 49 14.42 7.72 -12.44
C LEU A 49 14.84 9.15 -12.83
N SER A 50 14.93 10.03 -11.84
CA SER A 50 14.89 11.50 -12.06
C SER A 50 16.26 12.20 -12.04
N HIS A 51 17.37 11.46 -12.09
CA HIS A 51 18.71 12.02 -12.29
C HIS A 51 19.04 12.14 -13.80
N ASP A 52 20.28 12.47 -14.16
CA ASP A 52 20.82 12.19 -15.50
C ASP A 52 21.77 10.98 -15.39
N PRO A 53 21.49 9.82 -16.00
CA PRO A 53 20.41 9.49 -16.94
C PRO A 53 19.00 9.47 -16.33
N ARG A 54 18.00 9.76 -17.16
CA ARG A 54 16.60 9.91 -16.75
C ARG A 54 15.68 8.87 -17.38
N GLY A 55 14.57 8.53 -16.72
CA GLY A 55 13.54 7.68 -17.28
C GLY A 55 12.52 7.14 -16.29
N MET A 56 11.95 5.97 -16.60
CA MET A 56 10.86 5.35 -15.84
C MET A 56 11.07 3.85 -15.72
N ALA A 57 10.71 3.29 -14.56
CA ALA A 57 10.47 1.86 -14.41
C ALA A 57 9.01 1.57 -14.07
N TYR A 58 8.44 0.56 -14.72
CA TYR A 58 7.13 -0.01 -14.47
C TYR A 58 7.32 -1.43 -13.95
N LEU A 59 6.67 -1.76 -12.83
CA LEU A 59 6.81 -3.06 -12.18
C LEU A 59 5.42 -3.66 -11.99
N THR A 60 5.27 -4.95 -12.26
CA THR A 60 4.01 -5.69 -12.12
C THR A 60 4.30 -6.99 -11.39
N ALA A 61 3.93 -7.06 -10.11
CA ALA A 61 3.98 -8.29 -9.33
C ALA A 61 2.84 -9.20 -9.75
N ARG A 62 3.17 -10.48 -9.98
CA ARG A 62 2.28 -11.56 -10.40
C ARG A 62 2.61 -12.81 -9.58
N SER A 63 1.78 -13.85 -9.65
CA SER A 63 2.01 -15.12 -8.95
C SER A 63 3.34 -15.82 -9.30
N ASN A 64 3.92 -15.53 -10.46
CA ASN A 64 5.19 -16.10 -10.94
C ASN A 64 6.42 -15.19 -10.76
N GLY A 65 6.27 -13.98 -10.19
CA GLY A 65 7.39 -13.06 -9.96
C GLY A 65 7.05 -11.58 -10.22
N LEU A 66 8.08 -10.76 -10.32
CA LEU A 66 7.99 -9.33 -10.64
C LEU A 66 8.39 -9.11 -12.10
N HIS A 67 7.43 -8.78 -12.95
CA HIS A 67 7.71 -8.27 -14.29
C HIS A 67 8.18 -6.81 -14.16
N VAL A 68 9.31 -6.46 -14.77
CA VAL A 68 9.94 -5.13 -14.68
C VAL A 68 10.30 -4.66 -16.08
N ILE A 69 9.79 -3.49 -16.44
CA ILE A 69 10.19 -2.73 -17.63
C ILE A 69 10.92 -1.48 -17.16
N VAL A 70 12.12 -1.22 -17.68
CA VAL A 70 12.88 0.02 -17.44
C VAL A 70 13.20 0.68 -18.79
N SER A 71 12.92 1.98 -18.89
CA SER A 71 13.30 2.81 -20.05
C SER A 71 14.15 3.98 -19.56
N LEU A 72 15.30 4.20 -20.17
CA LEU A 72 16.25 5.26 -19.83
C LEU A 72 16.76 6.02 -21.06
N ASN A 73 17.15 7.27 -20.83
CA ASN A 73 17.80 8.17 -21.79
C ASN A 73 18.91 8.96 -21.08
N GLY A 74 19.97 9.31 -21.81
CA GLY A 74 21.14 10.02 -21.28
C GLY A 74 22.24 9.12 -20.74
N LEU A 75 22.24 7.83 -21.10
CA LEU A 75 23.35 6.91 -20.80
C LEU A 75 24.53 7.16 -21.75
N ALA A 76 25.72 6.69 -21.37
CA ALA A 76 26.84 6.70 -22.29
C ALA A 76 26.56 5.77 -23.51
N PRO A 77 26.90 6.16 -24.75
CA PRO A 77 26.65 5.30 -25.91
C PRO A 77 27.32 3.93 -25.82
N ASN A 78 26.55 2.86 -26.08
CA ASN A 78 26.99 1.45 -26.04
C ASN A 78 27.52 0.96 -24.67
N SER A 79 27.12 1.61 -23.57
CA SER A 79 27.53 1.22 -22.21
C SER A 79 26.65 0.12 -21.60
N VAL A 80 27.12 -0.45 -20.49
CA VAL A 80 26.44 -1.50 -19.71
C VAL A 80 26.35 -1.06 -18.26
N HIS A 81 25.15 -1.13 -17.69
CA HIS A 81 24.80 -0.57 -16.37
C HIS A 81 24.07 -1.60 -15.50
N PRO A 82 24.70 -2.09 -14.41
CA PRO A 82 24.04 -2.92 -13.41
C PRO A 82 22.92 -2.15 -12.69
N ALA A 83 21.83 -2.83 -12.39
CA ALA A 83 20.65 -2.25 -11.75
C ALA A 83 20.07 -3.20 -10.69
N HIS A 84 19.51 -2.63 -9.62
CA HIS A 84 18.98 -3.40 -8.50
C HIS A 84 17.69 -2.79 -7.95
N ILE A 85 16.95 -3.61 -7.21
CA ILE A 85 15.89 -3.18 -6.31
C ILE A 85 16.41 -3.35 -4.88
N HIS A 86 16.47 -2.23 -4.16
CA HIS A 86 16.89 -2.15 -2.76
C HIS A 86 15.68 -1.95 -1.83
N SER A 87 15.84 -2.31 -0.56
CA SER A 87 14.99 -1.78 0.51
C SER A 87 15.15 -0.26 0.65
N GLY A 88 14.25 0.40 1.39
CA GLY A 88 14.33 1.83 1.70
C GLY A 88 13.99 2.75 0.53
N THR A 89 14.43 4.01 0.60
CA THR A 89 14.24 5.05 -0.43
C THR A 89 15.56 5.38 -1.15
N CYS A 90 15.48 6.15 -2.24
CA CYS A 90 16.66 6.62 -2.96
C CYS A 90 17.61 7.47 -2.11
N GLU A 91 17.08 8.25 -1.17
CA GLU A 91 17.85 9.07 -0.21
C GLU A 91 18.76 8.22 0.69
N GLN A 92 18.39 6.96 0.91
CA GLN A 92 19.10 6.00 1.76
C GLN A 92 19.88 4.95 0.94
N SER A 93 19.82 5.01 -0.41
CA SER A 93 20.13 3.87 -1.29
C SER A 93 21.56 3.30 -1.22
N GLN A 94 22.53 4.02 -0.65
CA GLN A 94 23.90 3.52 -0.48
C GLN A 94 24.09 2.60 0.73
N GLU A 95 23.22 2.69 1.74
CA GLU A 95 23.23 1.85 2.94
C GLU A 95 22.22 0.68 2.87
N ASN A 96 21.39 0.66 1.82
CA ASN A 96 20.25 -0.24 1.72
C ASN A 96 20.63 -1.62 1.13
N THR A 97 20.08 -2.69 1.71
CA THR A 97 20.22 -4.06 1.22
C THR A 97 19.66 -4.23 -0.20
N ILE A 98 20.45 -4.84 -1.10
CA ILE A 98 19.96 -5.34 -2.40
C ILE A 98 19.00 -6.51 -2.13
N LEU A 99 17.74 -6.37 -2.57
CA LEU A 99 16.74 -7.43 -2.47
C LEU A 99 16.63 -8.23 -3.76
N TYR A 100 16.72 -7.56 -4.91
CA TYR A 100 16.63 -8.20 -6.22
C TYR A 100 17.63 -7.57 -7.20
N SER A 101 18.40 -8.41 -7.90
CA SER A 101 19.22 -7.99 -9.03
C SER A 101 18.42 -8.03 -10.32
N LEU A 102 18.58 -6.99 -11.15
CA LEU A 102 18.10 -6.98 -12.53
C LEU A 102 19.22 -7.44 -13.47
N PRO A 103 18.90 -7.92 -14.69
CA PRO A 103 19.88 -8.00 -15.77
C PRO A 103 20.46 -6.60 -16.05
N ASN A 104 21.71 -6.56 -16.52
CA ASN A 104 22.35 -5.30 -16.87
C ASN A 104 21.56 -4.55 -17.95
N ILE A 105 21.31 -3.26 -17.70
CA ILE A 105 20.72 -2.35 -18.67
C ILE A 105 21.82 -1.95 -19.66
N THR A 106 21.62 -2.21 -20.94
CA THR A 106 22.59 -1.88 -22.00
C THR A 106 22.07 -0.70 -22.82
N ALA A 107 22.89 0.33 -22.98
CA ALA A 107 22.56 1.49 -23.80
C ALA A 107 22.89 1.24 -25.28
N ASP A 108 22.10 1.81 -26.17
CA ASP A 108 22.39 1.85 -27.60
C ASP A 108 23.40 2.95 -27.95
N LYS A 109 23.67 3.13 -29.24
CA LYS A 109 24.58 4.18 -29.76
C LYS A 109 24.11 5.63 -29.51
N HIS A 110 22.89 5.83 -29.01
CA HIS A 110 22.29 7.13 -28.71
C HIS A 110 22.15 7.37 -27.19
N GLY A 111 22.55 6.43 -26.34
CA GLY A 111 22.38 6.54 -24.89
C GLY A 111 20.96 6.21 -24.42
N LEU A 112 20.16 5.55 -25.26
CA LEU A 112 18.84 5.03 -24.93
C LEU A 112 18.97 3.58 -24.45
N ALA A 113 18.20 3.19 -23.43
CA ALA A 113 18.13 1.79 -23.02
C ALA A 113 16.70 1.37 -22.69
N TYR A 114 16.40 0.11 -23.01
CA TYR A 114 15.16 -0.57 -22.66
C TYR A 114 15.48 -1.95 -22.09
N LEU A 115 14.96 -2.25 -20.91
CA LEU A 115 15.01 -3.56 -20.25
C LEU A 115 13.59 -4.05 -20.03
N ASP A 116 13.33 -5.30 -20.38
CA ASP A 116 12.08 -6.01 -20.10
C ASP A 116 12.46 -7.39 -19.52
N THR A 117 12.07 -7.66 -18.29
CA THR A 117 12.52 -8.84 -17.55
C THR A 117 11.51 -9.29 -16.51
N THR A 118 11.60 -10.55 -16.05
CA THR A 118 10.81 -11.05 -14.92
C THR A 118 11.73 -11.65 -13.87
N ILE A 119 11.65 -11.13 -12.64
CA ILE A 119 12.39 -11.62 -11.48
C ILE A 119 11.53 -12.67 -10.75
N SER A 120 12.03 -13.89 -10.63
CA SER A 120 11.38 -14.94 -9.83
C SER A 120 11.55 -14.70 -8.32
N GLY A 121 10.69 -15.30 -7.50
CA GLY A 121 10.81 -15.24 -6.03
C GLY A 121 10.53 -13.87 -5.42
N PHE A 122 9.94 -12.93 -6.17
CA PHE A 122 9.48 -11.66 -5.61
C PHE A 122 8.38 -11.86 -4.56
N SER A 123 8.49 -11.14 -3.46
CA SER A 123 7.44 -10.92 -2.47
C SER A 123 7.35 -9.43 -2.20
N ILE A 124 6.16 -8.91 -1.87
CA ILE A 124 6.00 -7.48 -1.56
C ILE A 124 6.57 -7.24 -0.16
N PRO A 125 7.67 -6.49 0.00
CA PRO A 125 8.27 -6.26 1.32
C PRO A 125 7.42 -5.26 2.12
N THR A 126 7.52 -5.33 3.44
CA THR A 126 6.85 -4.38 4.35
C THR A 126 7.57 -3.04 4.43
N THR A 127 8.80 -2.96 3.92
CA THR A 127 9.61 -1.75 3.82
C THR A 127 9.39 -1.03 2.49
N ALA A 128 9.76 0.26 2.43
CA ALA A 128 9.86 0.97 1.16
C ALA A 128 10.86 0.27 0.22
N LEU A 129 10.73 0.54 -1.08
CA LEU A 129 11.64 0.02 -2.11
C LEU A 129 12.11 1.14 -3.03
N ALA A 130 13.33 1.00 -3.55
CA ALA A 130 13.90 1.87 -4.56
C ALA A 130 14.58 1.03 -5.66
N LEU A 131 14.40 1.44 -6.92
CA LEU A 131 15.16 0.91 -8.05
C LEU A 131 16.32 1.86 -8.35
N ASN A 132 17.54 1.33 -8.43
CA ASN A 132 18.71 2.10 -8.80
C ASN A 132 19.41 1.53 -10.03
N VAL A 133 20.25 2.37 -10.63
CA VAL A 133 21.13 2.02 -11.74
C VAL A 133 22.51 2.59 -11.46
N HIS A 134 23.53 1.77 -11.60
CA HIS A 134 24.92 2.11 -11.31
C HIS A 134 25.70 2.47 -12.56
N ASN A 135 26.82 3.17 -12.40
CA ASN A 135 27.73 3.56 -13.47
C ASN A 135 28.29 2.34 -14.24
N GLY A 136 28.55 1.22 -13.55
CA GLY A 136 28.93 -0.04 -14.19
C GLY A 136 30.33 -0.03 -14.84
N PRO A 137 30.68 -1.04 -15.66
CA PRO A 137 29.83 -2.15 -16.09
C PRO A 137 29.79 -3.36 -15.14
N THR A 138 30.75 -3.50 -14.21
CA THR A 138 30.88 -4.71 -13.37
C THR A 138 30.83 -4.44 -11.85
N LEU A 139 30.69 -3.17 -11.44
CA LEU A 139 30.76 -2.73 -10.03
C LEU A 139 32.13 -3.01 -9.36
N GLY A 140 33.18 -3.21 -10.15
CA GLY A 140 34.52 -3.59 -9.66
C GLY A 140 35.27 -2.49 -8.92
N SER A 141 34.91 -1.22 -9.12
CA SER A 141 35.53 -0.07 -8.43
C SER A 141 34.49 0.88 -7.84
N ALA A 142 34.92 1.77 -6.93
CA ALA A 142 34.05 2.79 -6.34
C ALA A 142 33.34 3.64 -7.41
N THR A 143 34.05 4.06 -8.46
CA THR A 143 33.49 4.83 -9.59
C THR A 143 32.40 4.06 -10.34
N GLN A 144 32.52 2.73 -10.45
CA GLN A 144 31.50 1.88 -11.09
C GLN A 144 30.27 1.65 -10.18
N LYS A 145 30.45 1.69 -8.86
CA LYS A 145 29.39 1.53 -7.85
C LYS A 145 28.53 2.77 -7.65
N VAL A 146 28.96 3.94 -8.13
CA VAL A 146 28.16 5.18 -8.09
C VAL A 146 26.78 4.93 -8.69
N THR A 147 25.72 5.16 -7.91
CA THR A 147 24.34 5.22 -8.39
C THR A 147 24.20 6.44 -9.30
N ILE A 148 23.96 6.22 -10.60
CA ILE A 148 23.82 7.30 -11.58
C ILE A 148 22.36 7.76 -11.74
N THR A 149 21.39 6.90 -11.38
CA THR A 149 19.98 7.30 -11.28
C THR A 149 19.22 6.36 -10.34
N CYS A 150 18.17 6.87 -9.71
CA CYS A 150 17.35 6.12 -8.76
C CYS A 150 15.90 6.62 -8.79
N GLY A 151 14.95 5.72 -8.54
CA GLY A 151 13.56 6.06 -8.31
C GLY A 151 12.93 5.19 -7.22
N ASP A 152 12.25 5.83 -6.26
CA ASP A 152 11.42 5.14 -5.29
C ASP A 152 10.30 4.37 -6.00
N ILE A 153 10.14 3.09 -5.67
CA ILE A 153 9.04 2.25 -6.17
C ILE A 153 7.78 2.56 -5.35
N LYS A 154 6.76 3.09 -6.02
CA LYS A 154 5.45 3.35 -5.43
C LYS A 154 4.43 2.34 -5.97
N PHE A 155 3.98 1.41 -5.11
CA PHE A 155 2.94 0.44 -5.44
C PHE A 155 1.56 1.10 -5.57
N ALA A 156 0.80 0.69 -6.58
CA ALA A 156 -0.59 1.08 -6.74
C ALA A 156 -1.48 0.27 -5.79
N LYS A 157 -1.73 0.77 -4.57
CA LYS A 157 -2.68 0.16 -3.62
C LYS A 157 -3.98 -0.22 -4.32
N THR A 158 -4.31 -1.51 -4.33
CA THR A 158 -5.53 -2.04 -4.96
C THR A 158 -6.80 -1.77 -4.14
N ARG A 159 -6.68 -1.08 -3.01
CA ARG A 159 -7.79 -0.63 -2.18
C ARG A 159 -7.64 0.82 -1.75
N ALA A 160 -8.76 1.44 -1.43
CA ALA A 160 -8.85 2.70 -0.70
C ALA A 160 -10.19 2.73 0.04
N ASP A 161 -10.21 3.29 1.24
CA ASP A 161 -11.41 3.49 2.04
C ASP A 161 -11.72 4.99 2.12
N VAL A 162 -13.01 5.31 2.14
CA VAL A 162 -13.52 6.69 2.11
C VAL A 162 -14.49 6.85 3.27
N THR A 163 -14.29 7.86 4.11
CA THR A 163 -15.33 8.34 5.02
C THR A 163 -16.15 9.40 4.29
N MET A 164 -17.46 9.18 4.20
CA MET A 164 -18.41 10.14 3.66
C MET A 164 -18.90 11.02 4.81
N GLY A 165 -18.50 12.28 4.80
CA GLY A 165 -18.98 13.25 5.78
C GLY A 165 -20.36 13.80 5.40
N PRO A 166 -21.10 14.36 6.37
CA PRO A 166 -22.08 15.40 6.05
C PRO A 166 -21.35 16.57 5.38
N THR A 167 -22.10 17.44 4.70
CA THR A 167 -21.55 18.72 4.29
C THR A 167 -21.51 19.69 5.48
N ASN A 168 -21.20 20.96 5.23
CA ASN A 168 -21.19 21.99 6.26
C ASN A 168 -22.60 22.56 6.54
N ASP A 169 -23.62 22.17 5.77
CA ASP A 169 -24.94 22.78 5.84
C ASP A 169 -25.88 22.09 6.86
N PRO A 170 -26.65 22.84 7.67
CA PRO A 170 -27.38 22.29 8.83
C PRO A 170 -28.40 21.18 8.55
N ASN A 171 -28.80 20.98 7.29
CA ASN A 171 -29.84 20.04 6.89
C ASN A 171 -29.31 18.76 6.22
N GLU A 172 -27.98 18.64 6.04
CA GLU A 172 -27.35 17.57 5.25
C GLU A 172 -26.66 16.54 6.14
N ALA A 173 -27.45 15.92 7.03
CA ALA A 173 -27.00 14.92 8.02
C ALA A 173 -26.55 13.56 7.41
N VAL A 174 -26.40 13.49 6.08
CA VAL A 174 -26.05 12.27 5.36
C VAL A 174 -24.58 11.93 5.61
N SER A 175 -24.33 10.71 6.06
CA SER A 175 -22.99 10.22 6.36
C SER A 175 -22.84 8.78 5.89
N GLY A 176 -21.61 8.27 5.87
CA GLY A 176 -21.37 6.89 5.47
C GLY A 176 -19.93 6.59 5.15
N SER A 177 -19.72 5.60 4.28
CA SER A 177 -18.40 5.20 3.83
C SER A 177 -18.44 4.58 2.44
N ALA A 178 -17.29 4.55 1.76
CA ALA A 178 -17.12 3.73 0.58
C ALA A 178 -15.82 2.93 0.65
N THR A 179 -15.83 1.75 0.04
CA THR A 179 -14.63 0.93 -0.15
C THR A 179 -14.40 0.75 -1.64
N LEU A 180 -13.16 1.00 -2.07
CA LEU A 180 -12.70 0.82 -3.45
C LEU A 180 -11.84 -0.44 -3.52
N ALA A 181 -12.04 -1.27 -4.54
CA ALA A 181 -11.26 -2.46 -4.81
C ALA A 181 -10.95 -2.55 -6.31
N LEU A 182 -9.69 -2.39 -6.68
CA LEU A 182 -9.21 -2.52 -8.06
C LEU A 182 -8.54 -3.88 -8.27
N LYS A 183 -9.09 -4.67 -9.19
CA LYS A 183 -8.57 -5.97 -9.59
C LYS A 183 -8.73 -6.14 -11.10
N ASP A 184 -7.69 -6.59 -11.79
CA ASP A 184 -7.73 -6.94 -13.23
C ASP A 184 -8.32 -5.82 -14.13
N ARG A 185 -7.94 -4.56 -13.85
CA ARG A 185 -8.48 -3.31 -14.43
C ARG A 185 -9.97 -3.03 -14.19
N VAL A 186 -10.63 -3.77 -13.30
CA VAL A 186 -12.00 -3.52 -12.83
C VAL A 186 -11.95 -2.89 -11.44
N LEU A 187 -12.42 -1.65 -11.34
CA LEU A 187 -12.62 -0.96 -10.07
C LEU A 187 -14.04 -1.23 -9.57
N THR A 188 -14.18 -2.07 -8.55
CA THR A 188 -15.43 -2.22 -7.80
C THR A 188 -15.45 -1.20 -6.66
N VAL A 189 -16.58 -0.50 -6.48
CA VAL A 189 -16.77 0.47 -5.40
C VAL A 189 -18.10 0.21 -4.72
N THR A 190 -18.07 -0.06 -3.41
CA THR A 190 -19.25 -0.21 -2.57
C THR A 190 -19.39 1.02 -1.69
N LEU A 191 -20.45 1.80 -1.93
CA LEU A 191 -20.82 2.99 -1.16
C LEU A 191 -21.99 2.63 -0.24
N SER A 192 -21.88 2.96 1.05
CA SER A 192 -22.93 2.81 2.05
C SER A 192 -23.22 4.17 2.70
N LEU A 193 -24.50 4.52 2.84
CA LEU A 193 -24.98 5.81 3.33
C LEU A 193 -26.08 5.62 4.40
N GLN A 194 -26.22 6.60 5.27
CA GLN A 194 -27.25 6.70 6.31
C GLN A 194 -27.66 8.16 6.51
N GLY A 195 -28.88 8.39 7.02
CA GLY A 195 -29.44 9.74 7.22
C GLY A 195 -30.15 10.30 5.99
N LEU A 196 -30.44 9.47 4.98
CA LEU A 196 -31.24 9.82 3.81
C LEU A 196 -32.74 9.87 4.16
N ALA A 197 -33.53 10.59 3.38
CA ALA A 197 -34.98 10.52 3.50
C ALA A 197 -35.51 9.12 3.11
N PRO A 198 -36.48 8.52 3.82
CA PRO A 198 -36.99 7.19 3.48
C PRO A 198 -37.54 7.13 2.04
N GLY A 199 -37.03 6.19 1.24
CA GLY A 199 -37.46 5.99 -0.16
C GLY A 199 -36.96 7.01 -1.18
N SER A 200 -36.11 7.98 -0.81
CA SER A 200 -35.54 8.95 -1.76
C SER A 200 -34.52 8.31 -2.72
N THR A 201 -34.25 8.99 -3.83
CA THR A 201 -33.31 8.54 -4.87
C THR A 201 -32.30 9.61 -5.20
N HIS A 202 -31.02 9.24 -5.27
CA HIS A 202 -29.88 10.15 -5.38
C HIS A 202 -28.95 9.77 -6.52
N ALA A 203 -28.39 10.75 -7.23
CA ALA A 203 -27.26 10.56 -8.11
C ALA A 203 -25.96 10.52 -7.28
N ALA A 204 -25.03 9.65 -7.65
CA ALA A 204 -23.71 9.58 -7.01
C ALA A 204 -22.61 9.37 -8.05
N HIS A 205 -21.46 9.99 -7.83
CA HIS A 205 -20.36 10.04 -8.80
C HIS A 205 -18.99 10.00 -8.10
N ILE A 206 -18.01 9.35 -8.72
CA ILE A 206 -16.60 9.65 -8.47
C ILE A 206 -16.21 10.81 -9.40
N HIS A 207 -15.71 11.89 -8.81
CA HIS A 207 -15.16 13.03 -9.52
C HIS A 207 -13.64 13.09 -9.36
N SER A 208 -12.97 13.80 -10.27
CA SER A 208 -11.60 14.25 -10.08
C SER A 208 -11.56 15.54 -9.24
N GLY A 209 -10.46 15.78 -8.52
CA GLY A 209 -10.32 16.89 -7.58
C GLY A 209 -10.53 16.46 -6.12
N SER A 210 -11.25 17.28 -5.36
CA SER A 210 -11.60 17.03 -3.95
C SER A 210 -12.96 17.63 -3.59
N CYS A 211 -13.50 17.29 -2.41
CA CYS A 211 -14.73 17.92 -1.88
C CYS A 211 -14.70 19.46 -1.84
N TYR A 212 -13.51 20.07 -1.83
CA TYR A 212 -13.32 21.52 -1.81
C TYR A 212 -12.98 22.11 -3.18
N ARG A 213 -12.68 21.27 -4.17
CA ARG A 213 -12.30 21.66 -5.54
C ARG A 213 -12.81 20.61 -6.51
N SER A 214 -14.08 20.76 -6.88
CA SER A 214 -14.77 19.89 -7.82
C SER A 214 -14.09 19.87 -9.19
N GLY A 215 -14.12 18.70 -9.82
CA GLY A 215 -13.68 18.48 -11.20
C GLY A 215 -14.69 17.62 -11.97
N PRO A 216 -14.40 17.22 -13.22
CA PRO A 216 -15.30 16.38 -14.01
C PRO A 216 -15.53 15.01 -13.35
N VAL A 217 -16.71 14.45 -13.63
CA VAL A 217 -17.07 13.06 -13.32
C VAL A 217 -16.08 12.11 -14.00
N VAL A 218 -15.60 11.13 -13.26
CA VAL A 218 -14.72 10.06 -13.72
C VAL A 218 -15.49 8.74 -13.83
N HIS A 219 -16.31 8.42 -12.82
CA HIS A 219 -17.09 7.19 -12.76
C HIS A 219 -18.48 7.43 -12.16
N PRO A 220 -19.58 7.26 -12.93
CA PRO A 220 -20.94 7.44 -12.41
C PRO A 220 -21.49 6.17 -11.76
N PHE A 221 -22.10 6.28 -10.59
CA PHE A 221 -22.80 5.15 -9.97
C PHE A 221 -24.19 4.95 -10.60
N PRO A 222 -24.79 3.75 -10.47
CA PRO A 222 -26.24 3.60 -10.53
C PRO A 222 -26.94 4.52 -9.52
N VAL A 223 -28.21 4.85 -9.76
CA VAL A 223 -29.04 5.62 -8.82
C VAL A 223 -29.05 4.93 -7.45
N VAL A 224 -28.83 5.73 -6.40
CA VAL A 224 -28.81 5.28 -5.01
C VAL A 224 -30.20 5.47 -4.41
N THR A 225 -30.85 4.38 -4.02
CA THR A 225 -32.19 4.42 -3.41
C THR A 225 -32.11 4.16 -1.91
N ALA A 226 -32.73 5.04 -1.11
CA ALA A 226 -32.83 4.91 0.32
C ALA A 226 -33.89 3.88 0.75
N SER A 227 -33.56 3.10 1.77
CA SER A 227 -34.48 2.19 2.46
C SER A 227 -35.55 2.94 3.25
N ALA A 228 -36.52 2.22 3.81
CA ALA A 228 -37.48 2.79 4.75
C ALA A 228 -36.83 3.32 6.05
N GLN A 229 -35.57 2.96 6.31
CA GLN A 229 -34.76 3.39 7.46
C GLN A 229 -33.79 4.53 7.12
N GLY A 230 -33.85 5.10 5.92
CA GLY A 230 -32.95 6.18 5.51
C GLY A 230 -31.50 5.73 5.28
N THR A 231 -31.30 4.45 4.98
CA THR A 231 -29.99 3.86 4.66
C THR A 231 -29.94 3.41 3.20
N ALA A 232 -28.77 3.48 2.57
CA ALA A 232 -28.59 2.97 1.22
C ALA A 232 -27.25 2.24 1.08
N GLN A 233 -27.20 1.25 0.20
CA GLN A 233 -25.95 0.66 -0.28
C GLN A 233 -26.03 0.47 -1.79
N VAL A 234 -25.00 0.94 -2.50
CA VAL A 234 -24.81 0.69 -3.93
C VAL A 234 -23.43 0.09 -4.15
N THR A 235 -23.33 -0.87 -5.07
CA THR A 235 -22.05 -1.36 -5.59
C THR A 235 -21.99 -1.14 -7.09
N ALA A 236 -20.95 -0.46 -7.55
CA ALA A 236 -20.68 -0.21 -8.96
C ALA A 236 -19.35 -0.86 -9.36
N SER A 237 -19.20 -1.19 -10.64
CA SER A 237 -17.95 -1.73 -11.19
C SER A 237 -17.58 -1.01 -12.48
N PHE A 238 -16.35 -0.52 -12.56
CA PHE A 238 -15.83 0.29 -13.66
C PHE A 238 -14.67 -0.41 -14.34
N ASN A 239 -14.82 -0.70 -15.63
CA ASN A 239 -13.78 -1.34 -16.43
C ASN A 239 -12.69 -0.34 -16.85
N ASN A 240 -11.56 -0.88 -17.32
CA ASN A 240 -10.43 -0.14 -17.87
C ASN A 240 -9.69 0.80 -16.89
N VAL A 241 -9.88 0.67 -15.57
CA VAL A 241 -9.19 1.50 -14.58
C VAL A 241 -7.77 0.97 -14.33
N ASP A 242 -6.75 1.79 -14.58
CA ASP A 242 -5.34 1.42 -14.36
C ASP A 242 -4.92 1.43 -12.88
N THR A 243 -5.30 2.49 -12.16
CA THR A 243 -4.96 2.71 -10.76
C THR A 243 -6.03 3.55 -10.08
N ILE A 244 -6.35 3.25 -8.83
CA ILE A 244 -6.89 4.26 -7.90
C ILE A 244 -5.77 5.30 -7.70
N PRO A 245 -5.99 6.62 -7.80
CA PRO A 245 -4.94 7.61 -7.54
C PRO A 245 -4.69 7.77 -6.02
N ALA A 246 -3.55 8.34 -5.64
CA ALA A 246 -3.21 8.57 -4.22
C ALA A 246 -4.05 9.67 -3.56
N TYR A 247 -4.47 10.63 -4.38
CA TYR A 247 -5.26 11.81 -4.07
C TYR A 247 -5.89 12.29 -5.38
N GLY A 248 -6.81 13.26 -5.32
CA GLY A 248 -7.37 13.88 -6.53
C GLY A 248 -8.56 13.13 -7.13
N TRP A 249 -9.15 12.17 -6.41
CA TRP A 249 -10.52 11.70 -6.61
C TRP A 249 -11.34 11.91 -5.34
N TYR A 250 -12.65 12.09 -5.49
CA TYR A 250 -13.61 12.09 -4.38
C TYR A 250 -14.95 11.51 -4.82
N ILE A 251 -15.74 11.02 -3.86
CA ILE A 251 -17.12 10.58 -4.09
C ILE A 251 -18.06 11.72 -3.69
N HIS A 252 -19.07 11.94 -4.53
CA HIS A 252 -20.10 12.96 -4.37
C HIS A 252 -21.47 12.32 -4.45
N VAL A 253 -22.40 12.73 -3.58
CA VAL A 253 -23.81 12.33 -3.59
C VAL A 253 -24.67 13.59 -3.66
N HIS A 254 -25.64 13.59 -4.55
CA HIS A 254 -26.54 14.72 -4.80
C HIS A 254 -27.91 14.54 -4.10
N ASP A 255 -28.62 15.64 -3.86
CA ASP A 255 -29.95 15.66 -3.25
C ASP A 255 -31.00 14.83 -4.03
N SER A 256 -30.90 14.79 -5.35
CA SER A 256 -31.80 14.03 -6.22
C SER A 256 -31.04 13.14 -7.22
N ALA A 257 -31.76 12.18 -7.80
CA ALA A 257 -31.36 11.48 -9.02
C ALA A 257 -31.49 12.38 -10.26
N ASP A 258 -32.40 13.37 -10.23
CA ASP A 258 -32.50 14.41 -11.25
C ASP A 258 -31.66 15.63 -10.87
N ILE A 259 -30.42 15.63 -11.36
CA ILE A 259 -29.45 16.72 -11.20
C ILE A 259 -29.62 17.86 -12.23
N SER A 260 -30.70 17.87 -13.02
CA SER A 260 -30.99 19.00 -13.93
C SER A 260 -31.58 20.22 -13.22
N THR A 261 -32.08 20.03 -12.00
CA THR A 261 -32.65 21.08 -11.15
C THR A 261 -31.61 21.65 -10.20
N GLN A 262 -31.72 22.94 -9.85
CA GLN A 262 -30.79 23.61 -8.93
C GLN A 262 -30.76 22.95 -7.53
N THR A 263 -31.91 22.48 -7.05
CA THR A 263 -32.01 21.75 -5.78
C THR A 263 -31.48 20.33 -5.92
N GLY A 264 -31.89 19.59 -6.96
CA GLY A 264 -31.45 18.21 -7.18
C GLY A 264 -29.95 18.08 -7.46
N TYR A 265 -29.30 19.12 -7.99
CA TYR A 265 -27.84 19.19 -8.16
C TYR A 265 -27.09 19.40 -6.84
N ASN A 266 -27.75 19.84 -5.77
CA ASN A 266 -27.11 20.16 -4.49
C ASN A 266 -26.31 18.95 -3.96
N PRO A 267 -25.05 19.12 -3.52
CA PRO A 267 -24.37 18.12 -2.69
C PRO A 267 -25.22 17.76 -1.47
N ILE A 268 -25.17 16.53 -1.00
CA ILE A 268 -25.66 16.15 0.34
C ILE A 268 -24.65 15.34 1.15
N SER A 269 -23.63 14.76 0.49
CA SER A 269 -22.51 14.09 1.16
C SER A 269 -21.29 14.03 0.25
N CYS A 270 -20.11 14.08 0.86
CA CYS A 270 -18.85 14.01 0.13
C CYS A 270 -17.77 13.25 0.92
N GLY A 271 -16.88 12.55 0.21
CA GLY A 271 -15.73 11.87 0.79
C GLY A 271 -14.53 11.87 -0.16
N ASN A 272 -13.39 12.40 0.30
CA ASN A 272 -12.14 12.38 -0.47
C ASN A 272 -11.56 10.97 -0.49
N ILE A 273 -11.19 10.46 -1.66
CA ILE A 273 -10.49 9.18 -1.79
C ILE A 273 -9.02 9.41 -1.43
N VAL A 274 -8.67 9.11 -0.19
CA VAL A 274 -7.30 9.14 0.33
C VAL A 274 -6.78 7.72 0.49
N ARG A 275 -5.60 7.46 -0.07
CA ARG A 275 -4.92 6.16 0.06
C ARG A 275 -4.12 6.09 1.37
N GLY A 276 -4.78 5.69 2.46
CA GLY A 276 -4.13 5.24 3.71
C GLY A 276 -3.04 4.22 3.44
#